data_AF-A0A4U9HHW3-F1
#
_entry.id   AF-A0A4U9HHW3-F1
#
_cell.length_a   1.000
_cell.length_b   1.000
_cell.length_c   1.000
_cell.angle_alpha   90.00
_cell.angle_beta   90.00
_cell.angle_gamma   90.00
#
_symmetry.space_group_name_H-M   'P 1'
#
loop_
_entity.id
_entity.type
_entity.pdbx_description
1 polymer ?
#
loop_
_entity_poly.entity_id
_entity_poly.type
_entity_poly.pdbx_seq_one_letter_code
_entity_poly.pdbx_strand_id
1 'polypeptide(L)' 'MTPVRHQREVENRLRDAVRQDRARIQIGRISRFGLLEMSRQRLSPSLGESSHHVCPRCNGTGTVRGQRIAGAVHPASD' A
#
# COMPACT_ATOMS: atom_id res chain seq x y z
N MET A 1 -6.36 9.55 -16.13
CA MET A 1 -7.83 9.44 -16.32
C MET A 1 -8.37 10.76 -16.82
N THR A 2 -8.76 10.80 -18.10
CA THR A 2 -9.02 11.99 -18.91
C THR A 2 -10.42 12.63 -18.76
N PRO A 3 -11.31 12.17 -17.84
CA PRO A 3 -12.32 13.09 -17.26
C PRO A 3 -12.31 13.14 -15.72
N VAL A 4 -12.34 14.36 -15.16
CA VAL A 4 -12.52 14.62 -13.70
C VAL A 4 -13.82 14.01 -13.16
N ARG A 5 -14.84 13.90 -14.01
CA ARG A 5 -16.11 13.27 -13.66
C ARG A 5 -15.92 11.82 -13.18
N HIS A 6 -15.16 11.02 -13.92
CA HIS A 6 -14.93 9.61 -13.56
C HIS A 6 -14.15 9.50 -12.25
N GLN A 7 -13.21 10.42 -11.98
CA GLN A 7 -12.49 10.46 -10.71
C GLN A 7 -13.45 10.65 -9.53
N ARG A 8 -14.37 11.63 -9.64
CA ARG A 8 -15.39 11.88 -8.59
C ARG A 8 -16.35 10.71 -8.41
N GLU A 9 -16.76 10.07 -9.49
CA GLU A 9 -17.63 8.88 -9.44
C GLU A 9 -16.93 7.73 -8.69
N VAL A 10 -15.65 7.47 -8.97
CA VAL A 10 -14.85 6.47 -8.26
C VAL A 10 -14.69 6.83 -6.78
N GLU A 11 -14.34 8.07 -6.46
CA GLU A 11 -14.20 8.52 -5.07
C GLU A 11 -15.51 8.39 -4.28
N ASN A 12 -16.64 8.80 -4.86
CA ASN A 12 -17.94 8.71 -4.21
C ASN A 12 -18.35 7.25 -4.03
N ARG A 13 -18.13 6.40 -5.03
CA ARG A 13 -18.41 4.96 -4.93
C ARG A 13 -17.62 4.31 -3.80
N LEU A 14 -16.36 4.70 -3.62
CA LEU A 14 -15.54 4.22 -2.50
C LEU A 14 -16.07 4.71 -1.15
N ARG A 15 -16.44 6.01 -1.04
CA ARG A 15 -17.05 6.59 0.18
C ARG A 15 -18.32 5.83 0.58
N ASP A 16 -19.19 5.52 -0.38
CA ASP A 16 -20.42 4.77 -0.11
C ASP A 16 -20.13 3.33 0.30
N ALA A 17 -19.17 2.66 -0.35
CA ALA A 17 -18.81 1.27 -0.05
C ALA A 17 -18.27 1.10 1.38
N VAL A 18 -17.53 2.08 1.89
CA VAL A 18 -16.97 2.03 3.26
C VAL A 18 -17.90 2.61 4.32
N ARG A 19 -19.09 3.12 3.96
CA ARG A 19 -19.99 3.84 4.88
C ARG A 19 -20.47 2.98 6.06
N GLN A 20 -20.55 1.67 5.87
CA GLN A 20 -20.99 0.73 6.90
C GLN A 20 -19.82 0.16 7.73
N ASP A 21 -18.57 0.49 7.38
CA ASP A 21 -17.42 0.08 8.17
C ASP A 21 -17.47 0.75 9.55
N ARG A 22 -17.22 -0.04 10.59
CA ARG A 22 -17.22 0.41 11.98
C ARG A 22 -16.01 1.26 12.31
N ALA A 23 -14.92 1.12 11.56
CA ALA A 23 -13.71 1.91 11.75
C ALA A 23 -13.91 3.33 11.20
N ARG A 24 -13.35 4.34 11.87
CA ARG A 24 -13.25 5.68 11.28
C ARG A 24 -12.36 5.63 10.04
N ILE A 25 -12.88 6.09 8.91
CA ILE A 25 -12.16 6.12 7.63
C ILE A 25 -12.13 7.55 7.10
N GLN A 26 -10.98 7.99 6.60
CA GLN A 26 -10.82 9.25 5.89
C GLN A 26 -10.35 8.95 4.46
N ILE A 27 -11.03 9.53 3.47
CA ILE A 27 -10.74 9.33 2.05
C ILE A 27 -10.39 10.69 1.44
N GLY A 28 -9.21 10.79 0.82
CA GLY A 28 -8.76 11.97 0.09
C GLY A 28 -9.39 12.11 -1.30
N ARG A 29 -8.68 12.78 -2.20
CA ARG A 29 -8.98 12.83 -3.63
C ARG A 29 -7.94 12.06 -4.42
N ILE A 30 -8.26 11.68 -5.65
CA ILE A 30 -7.27 11.16 -6.59
C ILE A 30 -6.25 12.26 -6.89
N SER A 31 -4.98 11.98 -6.61
CA SER A 31 -3.86 12.91 -6.80
C SER A 31 -3.53 13.10 -8.28
N ARG A 32 -2.67 14.09 -8.59
CA ARG A 32 -2.13 14.28 -9.95
C ARG A 32 -1.39 13.06 -10.51
N PHE A 33 -0.89 12.21 -9.62
CA PHE A 33 -0.20 10.96 -9.95
C PHE A 33 -1.17 9.78 -10.15
N GLY A 34 -2.48 10.00 -9.98
CA GLY A 34 -3.50 8.96 -10.10
C GLY A 34 -3.64 8.07 -8.86
N LEU A 35 -3.04 8.47 -7.72
CA LEU A 35 -3.13 7.72 -6.46
C LEU A 35 -4.23 8.29 -5.57
N LEU A 36 -4.96 7.41 -4.87
CA LEU A 36 -5.92 7.80 -3.85
C LEU A 36 -5.36 7.43 -2.48
N GLU A 37 -5.25 8.43 -1.61
CA GLU A 37 -4.85 8.23 -0.21
C GLU A 37 -6.07 8.06 0.68
N MET A 38 -5.99 7.12 1.61
CA MET A 38 -7.00 6.91 2.64
C MET A 38 -6.38 6.41 3.94
N SER A 39 -7.01 6.76 5.06
CA SER A 39 -6.65 6.24 6.38
C SER A 39 -7.84 5.48 6.95
N ARG A 40 -7.57 4.36 7.64
CA ARG A 40 -8.56 3.54 8.34
C ARG A 40 -8.10 3.31 9.76
N GLN A 41 -8.96 3.59 10.73
CA GLN A 41 -8.68 3.34 12.14
C GLN A 41 -8.47 1.85 12.40
N ARG A 42 -7.39 1.52 13.11
CA ARG A 42 -7.11 0.14 13.55
C ARG A 42 -7.94 -0.17 14.79
N LEU A 43 -8.88 -1.11 14.67
CA LEU A 43 -9.73 -1.58 15.78
C LEU A 43 -9.20 -2.87 16.43
N SER A 44 -8.47 -3.68 15.65
CA SER A 44 -7.89 -4.96 16.06
C SER A 44 -6.58 -5.20 15.31
N PRO A 45 -5.77 -6.18 15.70
CA PRO A 45 -4.67 -6.66 14.86
C PRO A 45 -5.16 -7.00 13.45
N SER A 46 -4.33 -6.76 12.46
CA SER A 46 -4.64 -7.13 11.08
C SER A 46 -4.53 -8.64 10.89
N LEU A 47 -5.16 -9.20 9.85
CA LEU A 47 -4.97 -10.62 9.50
C LEU A 47 -3.49 -10.96 9.22
N GLY A 48 -2.73 -10.01 8.67
CA GLY A 48 -1.28 -10.17 8.49
C GLY A 48 -0.54 -10.36 9.81
N GLU A 49 -0.94 -9.64 10.85
CA GLU A 49 -0.34 -9.75 12.18
C GLU A 49 -0.81 -10.98 12.94
N SER A 50 -2.07 -11.41 12.75
CA SER A 50 -2.64 -12.52 13.52
C SER A 50 -2.40 -13.90 12.90
N SER A 51 -2.27 -14.00 11.57
CA SER A 51 -2.24 -15.29 10.87
C SER A 51 -1.06 -15.46 9.90
N HIS A 52 -0.15 -14.49 9.81
CA HIS A 52 1.01 -14.56 8.92
C HIS A 52 2.32 -14.33 9.68
N HIS A 53 3.42 -14.80 9.09
CA HIS A 53 4.78 -14.52 9.56
C HIS A 53 5.60 -13.90 8.43
N VAL A 54 6.67 -13.19 8.77
CA VAL A 54 7.57 -12.58 7.78
C VAL A 54 8.26 -13.69 6.99
N CYS A 55 8.21 -13.61 5.65
CA CYS A 55 8.86 -14.59 4.79
C CYS A 55 10.36 -14.67 5.09
N PRO A 56 10.92 -15.83 5.49
CA PRO A 56 12.33 -15.96 5.87
C PRO A 56 13.30 -15.84 4.68
N ARG A 57 12.79 -15.92 3.45
CA ARG A 57 13.61 -15.86 2.23
C ARG A 57 13.93 -14.43 1.80
N CYS A 58 12.95 -13.54 1.87
CA CYS A 58 13.08 -12.15 1.43
C CYS A 58 12.95 -11.14 2.58
N ASN A 59 12.73 -11.61 3.82
CA ASN A 59 12.50 -10.79 5.01
C ASN A 59 11.43 -9.70 4.79
N GLY A 60 10.37 -10.04 4.05
CA GLY A 60 9.26 -9.13 3.76
C GLY A 60 9.47 -8.16 2.61
N THR A 61 10.63 -8.15 1.94
CA THR A 61 10.90 -7.25 0.80
C THR A 61 10.17 -7.64 -0.49
N GLY A 62 9.61 -8.85 -0.55
CA GLY A 62 8.93 -9.37 -1.74
C GLY A 62 9.85 -9.68 -2.93
N THR A 63 11.17 -9.54 -2.78
CA THR A 63 12.15 -9.83 -3.84
C THR A 63 13.34 -10.60 -3.28
N VAL A 64 13.92 -11.48 -4.09
CA VAL A 64 15.17 -12.19 -3.76
C VAL A 64 16.16 -11.84 -4.85
N ARG A 65 17.35 -11.36 -4.47
CA ARG A 65 18.39 -11.02 -5.45
C ARG A 65 18.78 -12.29 -6.20
N GLY A 66 18.61 -12.28 -7.52
CA GLY A 66 19.14 -13.32 -8.39
C GLY A 66 20.66 -13.40 -8.28
N GLN A 67 21.21 -14.55 -8.61
CA GLN A 67 22.65 -14.81 -8.49
C GLN A 67 23.43 -13.96 -9.50
N ARG A 68 23.81 -12.74 -9.10
CA ARG A 68 24.83 -11.96 -9.79
C ARG A 68 26.20 -12.52 -9.38
N ILE A 69 27.06 -12.73 -10.36
CA ILE A 69 28.47 -13.09 -10.17
C ILE A 69 29.08 -12.05 -9.20
N ALA A 70 29.71 -12.53 -8.12
CA ALA A 70 30.37 -11.71 -7.13
C ALA A 70 31.49 -10.90 -7.80
N GLY A 71 31.38 -9.58 -7.84
CA GLY A 71 32.39 -8.75 -8.49
C GLY A 71 31.94 -7.30 -8.73
N ALA A 72 31.75 -6.54 -7.65
CA ALA A 72 31.99 -5.10 -7.58
C ALA A 72 31.59 -4.65 -6.16
N VAL A 73 32.52 -4.85 -5.23
CA VAL A 73 32.51 -4.12 -3.95
C VAL A 73 32.78 -2.67 -4.31
N HIS A 74 31.78 -1.80 -4.23
CA HIS A 74 32.05 -0.39 -3.96
C HIS A 74 32.06 -0.24 -2.44
N PRO A 75 33.22 -0.03 -1.79
CA PRO A 75 33.21 0.41 -0.41
C PRO A 75 32.63 1.83 -0.39
N ALA A 76 31.52 1.99 0.33
CA ALA A 76 31.12 3.32 0.78
C ALA A 76 32.19 3.78 1.76
N SER A 77 33.03 4.71 1.33
CA SER A 77 33.88 5.52 2.22
C SER A 77 32.97 6.47 2.99
N ASP A 78 33.12 6.45 4.33
CA ASP A 78 32.64 7.37 5.38
C ASP A 78 31.34 8.18 5.15
#